data_AF-A0A533RVT1-F1
#
_entry.id   AF-A0A533RVT1-F1
#
_cell.length_a   1.000
_cell.length_b   1.000
_cell.length_c   1.000
_cell.angle_alpha   90.00
_cell.angle_beta   90.00
_cell.angle_gamma   90.00
#
_symmetry.space_group_name_H-M   'P 1'
#
loop_
_entity.id
_entity.type
_entity.pdbx_description
1 polymer ?
#
loop_
_entity_poly.entity_id
_entity_poly.type
_entity_poly.pdbx_seq_one_letter_code
_entity_poly.pdbx_strand_id
1 'polypeptide(L)'
;MGNVLDKAIHYIEVVMAALLVLITALTVAALLVALGRSFIETVPTLSPLGRAEFNVIISHVLEVFIVIELFRIAMAYMNHQNVIPTVLEAGLVAVARKLVVFEPAANPLPYALSLSALMLAVGITWWLLSRANACDLHE
;
A
#
# COMPACT_ATOMS: atom_id res chain seq x y z
N MET A 1 -14.33 -14.46 23.22
CA MET A 1 -13.19 -13.52 23.00
C MET A 1 -13.11 -12.96 21.59
N GLY A 2 -13.76 -13.55 20.55
CA GLY A 2 -13.77 -12.98 19.18
C GLY A 2 -14.37 -11.58 19.06
N ASN A 3 -15.56 -11.34 19.65
CA ASN A 3 -16.25 -10.04 19.52
C ASN A 3 -15.48 -8.80 20.01
N VAL A 4 -14.52 -8.94 20.93
CA VAL A 4 -13.75 -7.80 21.44
C VAL A 4 -12.57 -7.50 20.52
N LEU A 5 -11.92 -8.55 20.01
CA LEU A 5 -10.81 -8.43 19.08
C LEU A 5 -11.29 -7.92 17.71
N ASP A 6 -12.36 -8.47 17.16
CA ASP A 6 -12.94 -8.04 15.89
C ASP A 6 -13.40 -6.58 15.95
N LYS A 7 -13.98 -6.18 17.08
CA LYS A 7 -14.40 -4.79 17.30
C LYS A 7 -13.21 -3.84 17.44
N ALA A 8 -12.12 -4.29 18.06
CA ALA A 8 -10.88 -3.50 18.15
C ALA A 8 -10.21 -3.33 16.78
N ILE A 9 -10.11 -4.41 15.99
CA ILE A 9 -9.57 -4.35 14.63
C ILE A 9 -10.42 -3.41 13.76
N HIS A 10 -11.74 -3.56 13.82
CA HIS A 10 -12.65 -2.72 13.04
C HIS A 10 -12.53 -1.25 13.45
N TYR A 11 -12.38 -0.97 14.76
CA TYR A 11 -12.17 0.39 15.22
C TYR A 11 -10.84 0.98 14.70
N ILE A 12 -9.75 0.21 14.75
CA ILE A 12 -8.44 0.62 14.22
C ILE A 12 -8.52 0.86 12.70
N GLU A 13 -9.17 -0.04 11.96
CA GLU A 13 -9.41 0.10 10.51
C GLU A 13 -10.17 1.39 10.20
N VAL A 14 -11.27 1.66 10.89
CA VAL A 14 -12.09 2.87 10.68
C VAL A 14 -11.30 4.13 10.99
N VAL A 15 -10.55 4.14 12.10
CA VAL A 15 -9.69 5.28 12.47
C VAL A 15 -8.60 5.49 11.42
N MET A 16 -7.95 4.43 10.96
CA MET A 16 -6.92 4.51 9.93
C MET A 16 -7.48 4.95 8.59
N ALA A 17 -8.64 4.45 8.19
CA ALA A 17 -9.33 4.87 6.97
C ALA A 17 -9.71 6.35 7.06
N ALA A 18 -10.25 6.82 8.19
CA ALA A 18 -10.55 8.22 8.41
C ALA A 18 -9.30 9.12 8.35
N LEU A 19 -8.20 8.68 8.98
CA LEU A 19 -6.91 9.37 8.92
C LEU A 19 -6.36 9.42 7.49
N LEU A 20 -6.47 8.33 6.74
CA LEU A 20 -6.09 8.30 5.33
C LEU A 20 -6.87 9.31 4.50
N VAL A 21 -8.20 9.30 4.65
CA VAL A 21 -9.09 10.19 3.91
C VAL A 21 -8.73 11.64 4.25
N LEU A 22 -8.49 11.93 5.53
CA LEU A 22 -8.07 13.25 5.99
C LEU A 22 -6.72 13.66 5.38
N ILE A 23 -5.68 12.82 5.49
CA ILE A 23 -4.35 13.11 4.94
C ILE A 23 -4.43 13.28 3.43
N THR A 24 -5.16 12.40 2.74
CA THR A 24 -5.37 12.49 1.29
C THR A 24 -6.07 13.80 0.93
N ALA A 25 -7.13 14.19 1.65
CA ALA A 25 -7.83 15.44 1.41
C ALA A 25 -6.91 16.66 1.63
N LEU A 26 -6.11 16.64 2.70
CA LEU A 26 -5.12 17.69 2.99
C LEU A 26 -4.05 17.77 1.90
N THR A 27 -3.56 16.63 1.43
CA THR A 27 -2.60 16.57 0.32
C THR A 27 -3.21 17.12 -0.95
N VAL A 28 -4.40 16.68 -1.34
CA VAL A 28 -5.07 17.16 -2.55
C VAL A 28 -5.28 18.67 -2.45
N ALA A 29 -5.71 19.18 -1.29
CA ALA A 29 -5.84 20.62 -1.07
C ALA A 29 -4.49 21.34 -1.21
N ALA A 30 -3.41 20.82 -0.64
CA ALA A 30 -2.06 21.37 -0.78
C ALA A 30 -1.59 21.37 -2.25
N LEU A 31 -1.88 20.30 -2.99
CA LEU A 31 -1.59 20.16 -4.42
C LEU A 31 -2.35 21.18 -5.26
N LEU A 32 -3.64 21.38 -4.99
CA LEU A 32 -4.48 22.37 -5.65
C LEU A 32 -3.99 23.81 -5.38
N VAL A 33 -3.59 24.11 -4.14
CA VAL A 33 -2.98 25.41 -3.80
C VAL A 33 -1.66 25.59 -4.53
N ALA A 34 -0.80 24.57 -4.58
CA ALA A 34 0.47 24.62 -5.29
C ALA A 34 0.29 24.82 -6.80
N LEU A 35 -0.67 24.11 -7.42
CA LEU A 35 -1.03 24.27 -8.82
C LEU A 35 -1.62 25.66 -9.10
N GLY A 36 -2.51 26.16 -8.25
CA GLY A 36 -3.08 27.50 -8.37
C GLY A 36 -2.02 28.60 -8.30
N ARG A 37 -1.09 28.50 -7.35
CA ARG A 37 0.06 29.42 -7.26
C ARG A 37 0.96 29.32 -8.50
N SER A 38 1.27 28.11 -8.96
CA SER A 38 2.09 27.87 -10.16
C SER A 38 1.42 28.30 -11.48
N PHE A 39 0.10 28.51 -11.48
CA PHE A 39 -0.62 29.06 -12.63
C PHE A 39 -0.60 30.59 -12.64
N ILE A 40 -0.51 31.21 -11.45
CA ILE A 40 -0.41 32.66 -11.26
C ILE A 40 1.05 33.13 -11.43
N GLU A 41 2.01 32.31 -11.01
CA GLU A 41 3.44 32.57 -11.13
C GLU A 41 4.03 31.67 -12.22
N THR A 42 4.48 32.27 -13.33
CA THR A 42 5.14 31.61 -14.46
C THR A 42 6.46 30.93 -14.02
N VAL A 43 6.35 29.74 -13.41
CA VAL A 43 7.26 28.56 -13.20
C VAL A 43 8.79 28.79 -13.20
N PRO A 44 9.64 28.14 -12.32
CA PRO A 44 9.43 26.92 -11.53
C PRO A 44 9.98 26.96 -10.08
N THR A 45 9.20 26.57 -9.07
CA THR A 45 9.75 25.77 -7.94
C THR A 45 8.61 25.05 -7.22
N LEU A 46 8.19 23.90 -7.74
CA LEU A 46 7.64 22.85 -6.86
C LEU A 46 8.82 22.41 -5.98
N SER A 47 8.91 22.97 -4.78
CA SER A 47 9.99 22.68 -3.83
C SER A 47 10.04 21.16 -3.60
N PRO A 48 11.19 20.50 -3.86
CA PRO A 48 11.35 19.06 -3.65
C PRO A 48 11.05 18.62 -2.22
N LEU A 49 11.21 19.53 -1.25
CA LEU A 49 10.91 19.28 0.16
C LEU A 49 9.45 18.87 0.40
N GLY A 50 8.48 19.51 -0.28
CA GLY A 50 7.05 19.21 -0.05
C GLY A 50 6.64 17.83 -0.57
N ARG A 51 7.27 17.35 -1.65
CA ARG A 51 7.00 16.01 -2.22
C ARG A 51 7.62 14.90 -1.39
N ALA A 52 8.85 15.10 -0.93
CA ALA A 52 9.55 14.12 -0.10
C ALA A 52 8.83 13.90 1.24
N GLU A 53 8.41 14.97 1.93
CA GLU A 53 7.68 14.82 3.20
C GLU A 53 6.30 14.18 3.02
N PHE A 54 5.59 14.52 1.94
CA PHE A 54 4.33 13.86 1.59
C PHE A 54 4.49 12.35 1.37
N ASN A 55 5.49 11.95 0.59
CA ASN A 55 5.78 10.56 0.30
C ASN A 55 6.13 9.76 1.55
N VAL A 56 6.84 10.36 2.51
CA VAL A 56 7.17 9.75 3.80
C VAL A 56 5.91 9.51 4.63
N ILE A 57 5.01 10.49 4.74
CA ILE A 57 3.76 10.35 5.51
C ILE A 57 2.87 9.26 4.91
N ILE A 58 2.65 9.28 3.59
CA ILE A 58 1.90 8.22 2.89
C ILE A 58 2.57 6.86 3.09
N SER A 59 3.92 6.82 3.08
CA SER A 59 4.71 5.61 3.33
C SER A 59 4.56 5.03 4.74
N HIS A 60 4.34 5.86 5.75
CA HIS A 60 4.02 5.35 7.08
C HIS A 60 2.57 4.87 7.18
N VAL A 61 1.63 5.62 6.61
CA VAL A 61 0.21 5.27 6.75
C VAL A 61 -0.13 3.95 6.07
N LEU A 62 0.29 3.74 4.81
CA LEU A 62 0.02 2.43 4.18
C LEU A 62 0.90 1.29 4.70
N GLU A 63 1.92 1.55 5.52
CA GLU A 63 2.65 0.49 6.23
C GLU A 63 1.76 -0.07 7.35
N VAL A 64 0.99 0.80 8.02
CA VAL A 64 0.00 0.37 8.99
C VAL A 64 -1.12 -0.46 8.33
N PHE A 65 -1.57 -0.14 7.11
CA PHE A 65 -2.55 -1.01 6.42
C PHE A 65 -2.00 -2.39 6.13
N ILE A 66 -0.75 -2.50 5.71
CA ILE A 66 -0.12 -3.81 5.50
C ILE A 66 -0.13 -4.60 6.81
N VAL A 67 0.18 -3.97 7.94
CA VAL A 67 0.13 -4.63 9.26
C VAL A 67 -1.28 -5.11 9.61
N ILE A 68 -2.31 -4.28 9.39
CA ILE A 68 -3.71 -4.65 9.64
C ILE A 68 -4.13 -5.82 8.74
N GLU A 69 -3.75 -5.79 7.46
CA GLU A 69 -4.04 -6.84 6.48
C GLU A 69 -3.38 -8.16 6.86
N LEU A 70 -2.08 -8.12 7.20
CA LEU A 70 -1.34 -9.29 7.67
C LEU A 70 -1.93 -9.87 8.96
N PHE A 71 -2.43 -9.02 9.86
CA PHE A 71 -3.11 -9.47 11.07
C PHE A 71 -4.42 -10.21 10.74
N ARG A 72 -5.23 -9.70 9.80
CA ARG A 72 -6.44 -10.39 9.33
C ARG A 72 -6.13 -11.74 8.70
N ILE A 73 -5.10 -11.78 7.87
CA ILE A 73 -4.61 -13.01 7.26
C ILE A 73 -4.20 -14.02 8.33
N ALA A 74 -3.46 -13.59 9.36
CA ALA A 74 -3.05 -14.47 10.45
C ALA A 74 -4.25 -15.03 11.22
N MET A 75 -5.26 -14.20 11.49
CA MET A 75 -6.51 -14.63 12.12
C MET A 75 -7.28 -15.63 11.26
N ALA A 76 -7.36 -15.38 9.94
CA ALA A 76 -8.01 -16.29 9.00
C ALA A 76 -7.28 -17.65 8.92
N TYR A 77 -5.95 -17.64 8.98
CA TYR A 77 -5.13 -18.85 9.03
C TYR A 77 -5.39 -19.66 10.29
N MET A 78 -5.45 -19.01 11.46
CA MET A 78 -5.79 -19.67 12.73
C MET A 78 -7.20 -20.29 12.71
N ASN A 79 -8.10 -19.73 11.92
CA ASN A 79 -9.45 -20.25 11.69
C ASN A 79 -9.50 -21.32 10.58
N HIS A 80 -8.36 -21.88 10.16
CA HIS A 80 -8.24 -22.91 9.14
C HIS A 80 -8.85 -22.53 7.77
N GLN A 81 -8.88 -21.22 7.47
CA GLN A 81 -9.32 -20.75 6.17
C GLN A 81 -8.16 -20.78 5.18
N ASN A 82 -8.45 -20.96 3.89
CA ASN A 82 -7.44 -20.86 2.87
C ASN A 82 -7.02 -19.39 2.66
N VAL A 83 -5.86 -19.03 3.21
CA VAL A 83 -5.34 -17.65 3.18
C VAL A 83 -4.30 -17.41 2.08
N ILE A 84 -3.87 -18.46 1.35
CA ILE A 84 -2.80 -18.37 0.35
C ILE A 84 -3.12 -17.30 -0.72
N PRO A 85 -4.34 -17.23 -1.29
CA PRO A 85 -4.67 -16.22 -2.28
C PRO A 85 -4.59 -14.80 -1.71
N THR A 86 -5.16 -14.60 -0.52
CA THR A 86 -5.21 -13.30 0.18
C THR A 86 -3.82 -12.79 0.53
N VAL A 87 -2.90 -13.67 0.97
CA VAL A 87 -1.50 -13.32 1.26
C VAL A 87 -0.79 -12.80 0.01
N LEU A 88 -0.98 -13.47 -1.12
CA LEU A 88 -0.32 -13.09 -2.37
C LEU A 88 -0.88 -11.79 -2.95
N GLU A 89 -2.18 -11.56 -2.84
CA GLU A 89 -2.80 -10.29 -3.20
C GLU A 89 -2.26 -9.14 -2.34
N ALA A 90 -2.22 -9.32 -1.01
CA ALA A 90 -1.64 -8.34 -0.10
C ALA A 90 -0.14 -8.09 -0.40
N GLY A 91 0.61 -9.13 -0.72
CA GLY A 91 2.00 -9.04 -1.16
C GLY A 91 2.15 -8.23 -2.45
N LEU A 92 1.28 -8.45 -3.44
CA LEU A 92 1.28 -7.71 -4.70
C LEU A 92 0.96 -6.22 -4.47
N VAL A 93 -0.02 -5.91 -3.62
CA VAL A 93 -0.37 -4.54 -3.24
C VAL A 93 0.80 -3.85 -2.54
N ALA A 94 1.49 -4.55 -1.63
CA ALA A 94 2.65 -4.01 -0.93
C ALA A 94 3.81 -3.64 -1.88
N VAL A 95 4.09 -4.49 -2.89
CA VAL A 95 5.12 -4.21 -3.90
C VAL A 95 4.67 -3.09 -4.84
N ALA A 96 3.42 -3.09 -5.29
CA ALA A 96 2.86 -2.05 -6.15
C ALA A 96 2.97 -0.65 -5.52
N ARG A 97 2.73 -0.56 -4.21
CA ARG A 97 2.89 0.68 -3.47
C ARG A 97 4.32 1.24 -3.52
N LYS A 98 5.34 0.39 -3.40
CA LYS A 98 6.74 0.81 -3.50
C LYS A 98 7.08 1.41 -4.87
N LEU A 99 6.33 1.08 -5.92
CA LEU A 99 6.46 1.72 -7.24
C LEU A 99 5.87 3.14 -7.25
N VAL A 100 4.74 3.36 -6.57
CA VAL A 100 4.09 4.68 -6.50
C VAL A 100 4.95 5.70 -5.75
N VAL A 101 5.62 5.26 -4.68
CA VAL A 101 6.50 6.11 -3.87
C VAL A 101 7.95 6.11 -4.39
N PHE A 102 8.18 5.63 -5.62
CA PHE A 102 9.52 5.59 -6.18
C PHE A 102 10.01 7.00 -6.53
N GLU A 103 10.88 7.54 -5.69
CA GLU A 103 11.67 8.73 -6.00
C GLU A 103 12.94 8.31 -6.77
N PRO A 104 13.26 8.92 -7.93
CA PRO A 104 14.51 8.64 -8.62
C PRO A 104 15.71 9.07 -7.76
N ALA A 105 16.34 8.13 -7.08
CA ALA A 105 17.65 8.34 -6.46
C ALA A 105 18.73 8.51 -7.55
N ALA A 106 19.94 8.93 -7.16
CA ALA A 106 21.07 9.16 -8.07
C ALA A 106 21.37 7.99 -9.04
N ASN A 107 20.97 6.76 -8.70
CA ASN A 107 21.03 5.58 -9.58
C ASN A 107 19.66 4.87 -9.61
N PRO A 108 18.73 5.30 -10.48
CA PRO A 108 17.35 4.79 -10.47
C PRO A 108 17.23 3.38 -11.09
N LEU A 109 18.16 3.01 -11.97
CA LEU A 109 18.11 1.77 -12.75
C LEU A 109 18.18 0.48 -11.92
N PRO A 110 19.14 0.29 -10.99
CA PRO A 110 19.21 -0.95 -10.19
C PRO A 110 18.00 -1.10 -9.27
N TYR A 111 17.50 -0.01 -8.69
CA TYR A 111 16.32 -0.05 -7.84
C TYR A 111 15.06 -0.43 -8.65
N ALA A 112 14.86 0.21 -9.80
CA ALA A 112 13.73 -0.11 -10.69
C ALA A 112 13.76 -1.56 -11.18
N LEU A 113 14.94 -2.09 -11.52
CA LEU A 113 15.11 -3.49 -11.91
C LEU A 113 14.77 -4.45 -10.76
N SER A 114 15.24 -4.15 -9.54
CA SER A 114 14.95 -4.99 -8.37
C SER A 114 13.45 -5.05 -8.07
N LEU A 115 12.77 -3.91 -8.18
CA LEU A 115 11.34 -3.79 -7.91
C LEU A 115 10.50 -4.46 -9.01
N SER A 116 10.94 -4.35 -10.27
CA SER A 116 10.32 -5.06 -11.40
C SER A 116 10.47 -6.57 -11.27
N ALA A 117 11.66 -7.05 -10.89
CA ALA A 117 11.90 -8.47 -10.65
C ALA A 117 11.03 -9.00 -9.51
N LEU A 118 10.90 -8.24 -8.42
CA LEU A 118 10.04 -8.59 -7.30
C LEU A 118 8.56 -8.65 -7.71
N MET A 119 8.08 -7.66 -8.45
CA MET A 119 6.70 -7.61 -8.95
C MET A 119 6.38 -8.81 -9.85
N LEU A 120 7.31 -9.17 -10.75
CA LEU A 120 7.18 -10.36 -11.60
C LEU A 120 7.19 -11.65 -10.77
N ALA A 121 8.07 -11.79 -9.78
CA ALA A 121 8.15 -12.98 -8.95
C ALA A 121 6.84 -13.24 -8.18
N VAL A 122 6.27 -12.20 -7.57
CA VAL A 122 4.98 -12.29 -6.85
C VAL A 122 3.84 -12.56 -7.82
N GLY A 123 3.79 -11.84 -8.96
CA GLY A 123 2.75 -12.01 -9.97
C GLY A 123 2.74 -13.40 -10.61
N ILE A 124 3.92 -13.95 -10.95
CA ILE A 124 4.07 -15.30 -11.50
C ILE A 124 3.65 -16.34 -10.46
N THR A 125 4.03 -16.16 -9.20
CA THR A 125 3.66 -17.07 -8.11
C THR A 125 2.15 -17.12 -7.93
N TRP A 126 1.49 -15.96 -7.92
CA TRP A 126 0.03 -15.85 -7.87
C TRP A 126 -0.64 -16.52 -9.07
N TRP A 127 -0.14 -16.27 -10.29
CA TRP A 127 -0.66 -16.88 -11.51
C TRP A 127 -0.54 -18.42 -11.51
N LEU A 128 0.61 -18.95 -11.07
CA LEU A 128 0.83 -20.40 -10.98
C LEU A 128 -0.10 -21.05 -9.95
N LEU A 129 -0.25 -20.44 -8.76
CA LEU A 129 -1.14 -20.95 -7.71
C LEU A 129 -2.62 -20.91 -8.13
N SER A 130 -3.04 -19.82 -8.77
CA SER A 130 -4.39 -19.71 -9.35
C SER A 130 -4.65 -20.80 -10.39
N ARG A 131 -3.66 -21.13 -11.22
CA ARG A 131 -3.79 -22.17 -12.24
C ARG A 131 -3.76 -23.60 -11.68
N ALA A 132 -3.10 -23.82 -10.54
CA ALA A 132 -2.93 -25.13 -9.94
C ALA A 132 -4.15 -25.62 -9.15
N ASN A 133 -5.25 -24.85 -9.05
CA ASN A 133 -6.41 -25.12 -8.19
C ASN A 133 -6.05 -25.44 -6.72
N ALA A 134 -4.85 -25.05 -6.26
CA ALA A 134 -4.46 -25.15 -4.86
C ALA A 134 -5.31 -24.24 -3.95
N CYS A 135 -6.11 -23.34 -4.55
CA CYS A 135 -7.07 -22.49 -3.87
C CYS A 135 -8.34 -23.24 -3.40
N ASP A 136 -8.65 -24.43 -3.96
CA ASP A 136 -9.88 -25.19 -3.69
C ASP A 136 -9.67 -26.47 -2.86
N LEU A 137 -8.46 -26.72 -2.34
CA LEU A 137 -8.18 -27.94 -1.55
C LEU A 137 -8.66 -27.82 -0.09
N HIS A 138 -9.97 -27.61 0.13
CA HIS A 138 -10.68 -27.93 1.36
C HIS A 138 -12.17 -28.13 1.04
N GLU A 139 -12.51 -29.32 0.56
CA GLU A 139 -13.79 -29.95 0.90
C GLU A 139 -13.72 -30.49 2.34
#